data_AF-A0A2V9GA47-F1
#
_entry.id   AF-A0A2V9GA47-F1
#
_cell.length_a   1.000
_cell.length_b   1.000
_cell.length_c   1.000
_cell.angle_alpha   90.00
_cell.angle_beta   90.00
_cell.angle_gamma   90.00
#
_symmetry.space_group_name_H-M   'P 1'
#
loop_
_entity.id
_entity.type
_entity.pdbx_description
1 polymer ?
#
loop_
_entity_poly.entity_id
_entity_poly.type
_entity_poly.pdbx_seq_one_letter_code
_entity_poly.pdbx_strand_id
1 'polypeptide(L)'
;MHLVRNSVAHGIEHGSDRVAAGKSSTGKIMLRAYHRGNHIYIEVEDDGGGINYQHVKQSAIERGLLSEETADRLTERDLREILFHPGFSTAPVKTELAGRGVGLDVVRANLNTLNGEIDIQSTSGKGTKFTLKVPLTLIISPALFVRCGTTNFALPLAVVEEIRRLRADEIEDIGGKLLTKVRDVVTEVVRLDTYLGLPPLEPINGYFRMVVANAGNRKIGLVVEEVLGKDEIVIKNLGEYLRRVKLFPGTTIAPDGSLILLIDLNRMVATEPSEHRPIQASASAARIFAPGSMAIARGSIPSEAIDRVEQERVIVVADDSISVRKFVGRMLEKNGYRVELAADGLQAAELVTQHGCHLVITDLEMPRMTGYELMVQLRQSPSTRRIPVMVVTSRAGAKHRDRAMKEGAAAFLTKPVQEDQLIAAVEQLIGTEAPRPVAPVG
;
A
#
# COMPACT_ATOMS: atom_id res chain seq x y z
N MET A 1 10.90 27.48 -4.95
CA MET A 1 10.49 28.52 -5.92
C MET A 1 10.23 29.87 -5.26
N HIS A 2 9.40 29.96 -4.21
CA HIS A 2 9.10 31.25 -3.56
C HIS A 2 10.36 32.02 -3.09
N LEU A 3 11.31 31.35 -2.42
CA LEU A 3 12.55 32.00 -1.96
C LEU A 3 13.39 32.59 -3.09
N VAL A 4 13.51 31.89 -4.23
CA VAL A 4 14.21 32.40 -5.42
C VAL A 4 13.51 33.66 -5.95
N ARG A 5 12.18 33.67 -5.96
CA ARG A 5 11.40 34.85 -6.35
C ARG A 5 11.64 36.01 -5.39
N ASN A 6 11.73 35.76 -4.08
CA ASN A 6 12.03 36.81 -3.10
C ASN A 6 13.43 37.39 -3.32
N SER A 7 14.42 36.56 -3.62
CA SER A 7 15.76 37.04 -4.00
C SER A 7 15.70 37.94 -5.23
N VAL A 8 14.91 37.60 -6.26
CA VAL A 8 14.75 38.46 -7.45
C VAL A 8 13.97 39.75 -7.17
N ALA A 9 12.88 39.67 -6.43
CA ALA A 9 11.95 40.79 -6.25
C ALA A 9 12.38 41.77 -5.15
N HIS A 10 13.07 41.28 -4.12
CA HIS A 10 13.38 42.04 -2.91
C HIS A 10 14.84 41.92 -2.47
N GLY A 11 15.56 40.88 -2.88
CA GLY A 11 16.98 40.69 -2.51
C GLY A 11 17.93 41.51 -3.38
N ILE A 12 17.89 41.29 -4.70
CA ILE A 12 18.78 41.92 -5.68
C ILE A 12 18.36 43.38 -5.91
N GLU A 13 19.28 44.31 -5.68
CA GLU A 13 19.04 45.75 -5.93
C GLU A 13 19.07 46.09 -7.44
N HIS A 14 18.58 47.28 -7.81
CA HIS A 14 18.70 47.76 -9.19
C HIS A 14 20.18 47.93 -9.59
N GLY A 15 20.48 47.72 -10.88
CA GLY A 15 21.86 47.72 -11.39
C GLY A 15 22.65 49.00 -11.09
N SER A 16 21.98 50.17 -11.10
CA SER A 16 22.59 51.45 -10.71
C SER A 16 23.02 51.46 -9.24
N ASP A 17 22.15 51.00 -8.35
CA ASP A 17 22.38 50.99 -6.90
C ASP A 17 23.46 49.98 -6.53
N ARG A 18 23.53 48.86 -7.26
CA ARG A 18 24.58 47.86 -7.11
C ARG A 18 25.96 48.43 -7.44
N VAL A 19 26.08 49.13 -8.56
CA VAL A 19 27.34 49.78 -8.96
C VAL A 19 27.73 50.86 -7.94
N ALA A 20 26.77 51.64 -7.45
CA ALA A 20 27.01 52.63 -6.39
C ALA A 20 27.48 51.98 -5.07
N ALA A 21 27.01 50.77 -4.76
CA ALA A 21 27.45 49.96 -3.62
C ALA A 21 28.75 49.16 -3.88
N GLY A 22 29.42 49.35 -5.03
CA GLY A 22 30.66 48.66 -5.38
C GLY A 22 30.51 47.20 -5.82
N LYS A 23 29.29 46.79 -6.21
CA LYS A 23 28.97 45.44 -6.68
C LYS A 23 28.90 45.38 -8.20
N SER A 24 28.88 44.15 -8.74
CA SER A 24 28.53 43.90 -10.15
C SER A 24 27.12 44.40 -10.45
N SER A 25 26.94 45.01 -11.63
CA SER A 25 25.62 45.42 -12.14
C SER A 25 24.67 44.22 -12.35
N THR A 26 25.21 43.00 -12.48
CA THR A 26 24.45 41.75 -12.54
C THR A 26 24.40 41.11 -11.16
N GLY A 27 23.19 40.84 -10.66
CA GLY A 27 22.97 40.07 -9.43
C GLY A 27 23.16 38.56 -9.63
N LYS A 28 23.59 37.87 -8.59
CA LYS A 28 23.81 36.42 -8.59
C LYS A 28 22.89 35.75 -7.56
N ILE A 29 22.15 34.74 -8.02
CA ILE A 29 21.36 33.86 -7.16
C ILE A 29 21.85 32.43 -7.36
N MET A 30 22.22 31.77 -6.27
CA MET A 30 22.71 30.40 -6.23
C MET A 30 21.66 29.50 -5.59
N LEU A 31 21.28 28.42 -6.28
CA LEU A 31 20.48 27.33 -5.73
C LEU A 31 21.35 26.09 -5.62
N ARG A 32 21.56 25.59 -4.39
CA ARG A 32 22.27 24.33 -4.15
C ARG A 32 21.33 23.33 -3.49
N ALA A 33 21.43 22.07 -3.88
CA ALA A 33 20.76 20.97 -3.20
C ALA A 33 21.74 19.83 -3.02
N TYR A 34 21.89 19.34 -1.79
CA TYR A 34 22.80 18.25 -1.47
C TYR A 34 22.28 17.47 -0.26
N HIS A 35 22.74 16.23 -0.09
CA HIS A 35 22.45 15.43 1.10
C HIS A 35 23.67 15.45 2.04
N ARG A 36 23.43 15.49 3.35
CA ARG A 36 24.48 15.36 4.35
C ARG A 36 23.92 14.65 5.58
N GLY A 37 24.40 13.43 5.84
CA GLY A 37 23.81 12.55 6.83
C GLY A 37 22.37 12.18 6.46
N ASN A 38 21.47 12.16 7.44
CA ASN A 38 20.05 11.84 7.22
C ASN A 38 19.19 13.06 6.87
N HIS A 39 19.76 14.07 6.21
CA HIS A 39 19.03 15.30 5.84
C HIS A 39 19.36 15.73 4.42
N ILE A 40 18.35 16.27 3.75
CA ILE A 40 18.48 17.02 2.50
C ILE A 40 18.61 18.50 2.85
N TYR A 41 19.63 19.14 2.30
CA TYR A 41 19.85 20.57 2.39
C TYR A 41 19.51 21.21 1.05
N ILE A 42 18.68 22.24 1.08
CA ILE A 42 18.39 23.11 -0.07
C ILE A 42 18.79 24.52 0.35
N GLU A 43 19.71 25.13 -0.38
CA GLU A 43 20.21 26.47 -0.09
C GLU A 43 19.84 27.42 -1.21
N VAL A 44 19.30 28.58 -0.87
CA VAL A 44 19.06 29.71 -1.79
C VAL A 44 19.88 30.88 -1.28
N GLU A 45 20.87 31.30 -2.04
CA GLU A 45 21.81 32.37 -1.67
C GLU A 45 21.82 33.45 -2.75
N ASP A 46 21.67 34.71 -2.36
CA ASP A 46 21.81 35.86 -3.24
C ASP A 46 22.89 36.82 -2.74
N ASP A 47 23.42 37.64 -3.65
CA ASP A 47 24.41 38.69 -3.37
C ASP A 47 23.77 40.09 -3.30
N GLY A 48 22.50 40.13 -2.87
CA GLY A 48 21.68 41.33 -2.80
C GLY A 48 22.01 42.28 -1.65
N GLY A 49 21.07 43.15 -1.32
CA GLY A 49 21.21 44.13 -0.23
C GLY A 49 21.19 43.52 1.17
N GLY A 50 20.76 42.27 1.29
CA GLY A 50 20.51 41.62 2.57
C GLY A 50 19.23 42.13 3.25
N ILE A 51 18.93 41.58 4.42
CA ILE A 51 17.75 41.96 5.19
C ILE A 51 18.02 43.25 5.96
N ASN A 52 17.16 44.26 5.76
CA ASN A 52 17.19 45.47 6.55
C ASN A 52 16.42 45.26 7.87
N TYR A 53 17.15 44.89 8.93
CA TYR A 53 16.57 44.61 10.24
C TYR A 53 15.93 45.83 10.91
N GLN A 54 16.39 47.05 10.61
CA GLN A 54 15.73 48.26 11.12
C GLN A 54 14.33 48.41 10.51
N HIS A 55 14.19 48.12 9.22
CA HIS A 55 12.89 48.15 8.56
C HIS A 55 11.96 47.02 9.04
N VAL A 56 12.51 45.82 9.30
CA VAL A 56 11.76 44.70 9.92
C VAL A 56 11.23 45.12 11.30
N LYS A 57 12.08 45.75 12.11
CA LYS A 57 11.73 46.24 13.44
C LYS A 57 10.60 47.26 13.38
N GLN A 58 10.72 48.28 12.53
CA GLN A 58 9.71 49.31 12.35
C GLN A 58 8.37 48.72 11.85
N SER A 59 8.43 47.82 10.86
CA SER A 59 7.24 47.12 10.34
C SER A 59 6.55 46.28 11.42
N ALA A 60 7.30 45.69 12.35
CA ALA A 60 6.74 44.89 13.44
C ALA A 60 6.03 45.76 14.49
N ILE A 61 6.57 46.95 14.79
CA ILE A 61 5.95 47.93 15.70
C ILE A 61 4.65 48.46 15.10
N GLU A 62 4.67 48.90 13.84
CA GLU A 62 3.49 49.45 13.14
C GLU A 62 2.33 48.46 13.04
N ARG A 63 2.65 47.16 12.99
CA ARG A 63 1.67 46.06 12.94
C ARG A 63 1.25 45.56 14.32
N GLY A 64 1.73 46.18 15.40
CA GLY A 64 1.41 45.81 16.78
C GLY A 64 1.99 44.47 17.24
N LEU A 65 3.00 43.93 16.53
CA LEU A 65 3.67 42.68 16.92
C LEU A 65 4.72 42.89 18.01
N LEU A 66 5.25 44.11 18.12
CA LEU A 66 6.21 44.51 19.14
C LEU A 66 5.87 45.89 19.70
N SER A 67 6.17 46.12 20.98
CA SER A 67 6.28 47.48 21.52
C SER A 67 7.66 48.07 21.21
N GLU A 68 7.77 49.40 21.15
CA GLU A 68 9.06 50.09 20.95
C GLU A 68 10.12 49.64 21.98
N GLU A 69 9.73 49.55 23.26
CA GLU A 69 10.60 49.11 24.34
C GLU A 69 11.10 47.67 24.16
N THR A 70 10.24 46.77 23.67
CA THR A 70 10.64 45.37 23.39
C THR A 70 11.57 45.32 22.18
N ALA A 71 11.26 46.10 21.15
CA ALA A 71 11.98 46.12 19.89
C ALA A 71 13.43 46.62 20.04
N ASP A 72 13.71 47.50 21.00
CA ASP A 72 15.07 47.97 21.34
C ASP A 72 15.96 46.90 21.97
N ARG A 73 15.37 45.85 22.55
CA ARG A 73 16.11 44.79 23.26
C ARG A 73 16.36 43.55 22.40
N LEU A 74 15.80 43.48 21.20
CA LEU A 74 15.90 42.33 20.31
C LEU A 74 17.22 42.31 19.54
N THR A 75 17.78 41.11 19.37
CA THR A 75 18.92 40.87 18.50
C THR A 75 18.47 40.64 17.05
N GLU A 76 19.39 40.70 16.09
CA GLU A 76 19.10 40.32 14.69
C GLU A 76 18.59 38.87 14.57
N ARG A 77 18.97 37.99 15.50
CA ARG A 77 18.43 36.62 15.55
C ARG A 77 16.94 36.63 15.89
N ASP A 78 16.53 37.45 16.84
CA ASP A 78 15.12 37.54 17.23
C ASP A 78 14.29 38.22 16.14
N LEU A 79 14.84 39.25 15.48
CA LEU A 79 14.20 39.90 14.34
C LEU A 79 14.03 38.95 13.13
N ARG A 80 14.93 37.98 12.93
CA ARG A 80 14.76 36.92 11.92
C ARG A 80 13.55 36.04 12.21
N GLU A 81 13.25 35.75 13.47
CA GLU A 81 12.08 34.94 13.83
C GLU A 81 10.77 35.65 13.48
N ILE A 82 10.72 36.98 13.58
CA ILE A 82 9.55 37.79 13.22
C ILE A 82 9.22 37.69 11.73
N LEU A 83 10.22 37.48 10.86
CA LEU A 83 10.00 37.28 9.43
C LEU A 83 9.07 36.10 9.12
N PHE A 84 8.98 35.13 10.04
CA PHE A 84 8.10 33.97 9.93
C PHE A 84 6.73 34.15 10.57
N HIS A 85 6.45 35.31 11.17
CA HIS A 85 5.14 35.56 11.79
C HIS A 85 4.05 35.55 10.71
N PRO A 86 2.89 34.90 10.96
CA PRO A 86 1.79 34.85 10.00
C PRO A 86 1.42 36.23 9.46
N GLY A 87 1.35 36.35 8.13
CA GLY A 87 1.01 37.60 7.43
C GLY A 87 2.04 38.74 7.53
N PHE A 88 3.23 38.49 8.10
CA PHE A 88 4.30 39.47 8.15
C PHE A 88 4.98 39.65 6.78
N SER A 89 5.19 40.91 6.40
CA SER A 89 5.94 41.29 5.20
C SER A 89 6.46 42.71 5.38
N THR A 90 7.67 42.95 4.90
CA THR A 90 8.32 44.28 4.86
C THR A 90 7.94 45.08 3.61
N ALA A 91 7.15 44.52 2.68
CA ALA A 91 6.75 45.23 1.47
C ALA A 91 5.56 46.18 1.74
N PRO A 92 5.63 47.45 1.29
CA PRO A 92 4.57 48.44 1.53
C PRO A 92 3.29 48.20 0.70
N VAL A 93 3.33 47.39 -0.37
CA VAL A 93 2.19 47.10 -1.25
C VAL A 93 2.21 45.63 -1.68
N LYS A 94 1.04 44.97 -1.73
CA LYS A 94 0.87 43.66 -2.36
C LYS A 94 1.04 43.79 -3.88
N THR A 95 2.23 43.56 -4.40
CA THR A 95 2.50 43.57 -5.85
C THR A 95 1.95 42.28 -6.51
N GLU A 96 1.31 42.40 -7.67
CA GLU A 96 0.79 41.25 -8.45
C GLU A 96 1.91 40.29 -8.92
N LEU A 97 3.13 40.82 -9.04
CA LEU A 97 4.37 40.07 -9.22
C LEU A 97 4.78 39.24 -7.99
N ALA A 98 3.97 39.20 -6.92
CA ALA A 98 3.98 38.25 -5.82
C ALA A 98 2.74 37.33 -5.88
N GLY A 99 2.51 36.72 -7.05
CA GLY A 99 1.45 35.76 -7.31
C GLY A 99 1.21 34.78 -6.15
N ARG A 100 -0.05 34.81 -5.67
CA ARG A 100 -0.68 33.99 -4.61
C ARG A 100 -0.08 34.07 -3.20
N GLY A 101 0.26 35.25 -2.68
CA GLY A 101 0.22 35.51 -1.23
C GLY A 101 0.93 34.51 -0.30
N VAL A 102 1.97 33.82 -0.79
CA VAL A 102 2.76 32.89 0.00
C VAL A 102 3.79 33.73 0.73
N GLY A 103 3.69 33.85 2.05
CA GLY A 103 4.73 34.50 2.86
C GLY A 103 5.78 33.49 3.34
N LEU A 104 6.78 33.98 4.06
CA LEU A 104 7.79 33.13 4.67
C LEU A 104 7.21 32.24 5.80
N ASP A 105 6.10 32.67 6.40
CA ASP A 105 5.23 31.89 7.28
C ASP A 105 4.72 30.60 6.62
N VAL A 106 4.23 30.68 5.38
CA VAL A 106 3.77 29.52 4.61
C VAL A 106 4.93 28.60 4.24
N VAL A 107 6.12 29.16 3.95
CA VAL A 107 7.32 28.35 3.72
C VAL A 107 7.69 27.55 4.97
N ARG A 108 7.68 28.18 6.15
CA ARG A 108 7.97 27.50 7.41
C ARG A 108 6.90 26.47 7.77
N ALA A 109 5.63 26.79 7.61
CA ALA A 109 4.54 25.84 7.84
C ALA A 109 4.69 24.59 6.96
N ASN A 110 4.95 24.77 5.66
CA ASN A 110 5.19 23.66 4.75
C ASN A 110 6.43 22.82 5.14
N LEU A 111 7.52 23.45 5.59
CA LEU A 111 8.68 22.73 6.09
C LEU A 111 8.39 21.95 7.37
N ASN A 112 7.63 22.54 8.30
CA ASN A 112 7.22 21.87 9.53
C ASN A 112 6.39 20.60 9.25
N THR A 113 5.54 20.59 8.21
CA THR A 113 4.82 19.35 7.79
C THR A 113 5.74 18.22 7.34
N LEU A 114 6.97 18.55 6.96
CA LEU A 114 8.01 17.60 6.56
C LEU A 114 9.02 17.35 7.69
N ASN A 115 8.71 17.77 8.92
CA ASN A 115 9.64 17.79 10.05
C ASN A 115 10.97 18.51 9.72
N GLY A 116 10.92 19.46 8.79
CA GLY A 116 12.05 20.23 8.32
C GLY A 116 12.23 21.54 9.08
N GLU A 117 13.38 22.16 8.86
CA GLU A 117 13.82 23.40 9.47
C GLU A 117 14.22 24.40 8.36
N ILE A 118 14.13 25.69 8.67
CA ILE A 118 14.66 26.77 7.83
C ILE A 118 15.50 27.71 8.68
N ASP A 119 16.70 28.02 8.21
CA ASP A 119 17.60 29.02 8.77
C ASP A 119 17.83 30.15 7.76
N ILE A 120 18.07 31.35 8.29
CA ILE A 120 18.34 32.55 7.49
C ILE A 120 19.67 33.14 7.96
N GLN A 121 20.59 33.31 7.04
CA GLN A 121 21.86 34.02 7.24
C GLN A 121 21.85 35.22 6.31
N SER A 122 21.87 36.43 6.85
CA SER A 122 21.93 37.64 6.04
C SER A 122 22.91 38.62 6.63
N THR A 123 23.63 39.32 5.75
CA THR A 123 24.50 40.42 6.12
C THR A 123 24.16 41.61 5.25
N SER A 124 23.91 42.76 5.89
CA SER A 124 23.59 44.00 5.18
C SER A 124 24.66 44.33 4.15
N GLY A 125 24.23 44.64 2.94
CA GLY A 125 25.09 44.94 1.80
C GLY A 125 25.80 43.73 1.19
N LYS A 126 25.66 42.50 1.70
CA LYS A 126 26.31 41.29 1.13
C LYS A 126 25.31 40.26 0.59
N GLY A 127 24.08 40.26 1.08
CA GLY A 127 23.00 39.41 0.58
C GLY A 127 22.38 38.52 1.65
N THR A 128 21.63 37.53 1.20
CA THR A 128 20.88 36.62 2.05
C THR A 128 21.02 35.18 1.59
N LYS A 129 21.19 34.27 2.55
CA LYS A 129 21.21 32.82 2.37
C LYS A 129 20.11 32.18 3.22
N PHE A 130 19.18 31.50 2.56
CA PHE A 130 18.19 30.62 3.17
C PHE A 130 18.69 29.18 3.10
N THR A 131 18.67 28.48 4.23
CA THR A 131 19.02 27.06 4.31
C THR A 131 17.80 26.28 4.77
N LEU A 132 17.25 25.44 3.90
CA LEU A 132 16.15 24.54 4.21
C LEU A 132 16.77 23.16 4.49
N LYS A 133 16.49 22.60 5.66
CA LYS A 133 16.97 21.29 6.08
C LYS A 133 15.77 20.39 6.29
N VAL A 134 15.66 19.33 5.52
CA VAL A 134 14.53 18.38 5.63
C VAL A 134 15.10 17.01 5.99
N PRO A 135 14.61 16.35 7.06
CA PRO A 135 15.04 15.00 7.38
C PRO A 135 14.66 14.03 6.26
N LEU A 136 15.55 13.09 5.96
CA LEU A 136 15.16 11.85 5.30
C LEU A 136 14.48 10.98 6.36
N THR A 137 13.17 11.08 6.48
CA THR A 137 12.44 10.20 7.40
C THR A 137 12.36 8.80 6.82
N LEU A 138 12.61 7.80 7.67
CA LEU A 138 12.07 6.46 7.44
C LEU A 138 10.57 6.57 7.67
N ILE A 139 9.80 6.56 6.59
CA ILE A 139 8.34 6.65 6.67
C ILE A 139 7.83 5.28 7.08
N ILE A 140 7.25 5.22 8.28
CA ILE A 140 6.42 4.11 8.73
C ILE A 140 5.01 4.40 8.22
N SER A 141 4.48 3.52 7.38
CA SER A 141 3.12 3.66 6.82
C SER A 141 2.39 2.33 6.89
N PRO A 142 1.08 2.32 7.20
CA PRO A 142 0.27 1.12 7.06
C PRO A 142 0.14 0.74 5.58
N ALA A 143 0.30 -0.55 5.28
CA ALA A 143 0.14 -1.12 3.95
C ALA A 143 -0.69 -2.40 3.99
N LEU A 144 -1.41 -2.65 2.90
CA LEU A 144 -2.03 -3.95 2.64
C LEU A 144 -1.06 -4.81 1.83
N PHE A 145 -0.79 -6.02 2.29
CA PHE A 145 0.05 -7.00 1.62
C PHE A 145 -0.78 -7.91 0.75
N VAL A 146 -0.32 -8.12 -0.47
CA VAL A 146 -0.95 -9.01 -1.46
C VAL A 146 0.10 -9.89 -2.12
N ARG A 147 -0.28 -11.10 -2.51
CA ARG A 147 0.57 -12.02 -3.28
C ARG A 147 0.06 -12.17 -4.70
N CYS A 148 0.99 -12.33 -5.63
CA CYS A 148 0.72 -12.81 -6.97
C CYS A 148 1.90 -13.69 -7.42
N GLY A 149 1.64 -14.96 -7.71
CA GLY A 149 2.67 -15.97 -7.89
C GLY A 149 3.52 -16.12 -6.64
N THR A 150 4.85 -16.08 -6.80
CA THR A 150 5.80 -16.17 -5.69
C THR A 150 6.18 -14.82 -5.08
N THR A 151 5.61 -13.71 -5.57
CA THR A 151 6.03 -12.35 -5.19
C THR A 151 4.99 -11.68 -4.31
N ASN A 152 5.48 -11.10 -3.22
CA ASN A 152 4.68 -10.29 -2.30
C ASN A 152 4.81 -8.81 -2.67
N PHE A 153 3.68 -8.12 -2.67
CA PHE A 153 3.56 -6.71 -2.94
C PHE A 153 2.85 -6.01 -1.80
N ALA A 154 3.04 -4.70 -1.70
CA ALA A 154 2.33 -3.87 -0.75
C ALA A 154 1.74 -2.63 -1.43
N LEU A 155 0.53 -2.26 -1.02
CA LEU A 155 -0.13 -1.03 -1.44
C LEU A 155 -0.49 -0.18 -0.20
N PRO A 156 -0.52 1.15 -0.31
CA PRO A 156 -0.89 2.00 0.83
C PRO A 156 -2.29 1.63 1.31
N LEU A 157 -2.46 1.40 2.60
CA LEU A 157 -3.79 1.05 3.12
C LEU A 157 -4.78 2.22 2.91
N ALA A 158 -4.28 3.46 2.91
CA ALA A 158 -5.08 4.66 2.70
C ALA A 158 -5.76 4.77 1.32
N VAL A 159 -5.34 3.98 0.32
CA VAL A 159 -6.02 3.96 -0.99
C VAL A 159 -7.01 2.81 -1.12
N VAL A 160 -7.02 1.87 -0.18
CA VAL A 160 -7.90 0.69 -0.21
C VAL A 160 -9.27 1.08 0.33
N GLU A 161 -10.32 0.76 -0.42
CA GLU A 161 -11.71 0.99 -0.01
C GLU A 161 -12.36 -0.29 0.52
N GLU A 162 -12.23 -1.40 -0.22
CA GLU A 162 -12.75 -2.70 0.18
C GLU A 162 -12.00 -3.85 -0.49
N ILE A 163 -12.11 -5.04 0.09
CA ILE A 163 -11.60 -6.29 -0.48
C ILE A 163 -12.82 -7.19 -0.70
N ARG A 164 -12.94 -7.77 -1.89
CA ARG A 164 -14.10 -8.59 -2.24
C ARG A 164 -13.77 -9.71 -3.21
N ARG A 165 -14.70 -10.66 -3.30
CA ARG A 165 -14.74 -11.62 -4.38
C ARG A 165 -15.39 -10.98 -5.61
N LEU A 166 -14.85 -11.29 -6.78
CA LEU A 166 -15.33 -10.86 -8.09
C LEU A 166 -15.57 -12.10 -8.93
N ARG A 167 -16.77 -12.32 -9.46
CA ARG A 167 -16.97 -13.48 -10.34
C ARG A 167 -16.28 -13.24 -11.67
N ALA A 168 -15.69 -14.27 -12.25
CA ALA A 168 -15.04 -14.18 -13.55
C ALA A 168 -16.03 -13.79 -14.67
N ASP A 169 -17.30 -14.18 -14.53
CA ASP A 169 -18.38 -13.82 -15.47
C ASP A 169 -18.92 -12.38 -15.28
N GLU A 170 -18.56 -11.69 -14.19
CA GLU A 170 -18.85 -10.27 -13.95
C GLU A 170 -17.81 -9.33 -14.58
N ILE A 171 -16.78 -9.89 -15.22
CA ILE A 171 -15.73 -9.13 -15.90
C ILE A 171 -16.06 -9.05 -17.39
N GLU A 172 -16.30 -7.84 -17.87
CA GLU A 172 -16.55 -7.56 -19.28
C GLU A 172 -15.30 -6.93 -19.91
N ASP A 173 -14.87 -7.43 -21.06
CA ASP A 173 -13.86 -6.77 -21.88
C ASP A 173 -14.55 -5.83 -22.88
N ILE A 174 -14.33 -4.53 -22.70
CA ILE A 174 -14.84 -3.49 -23.59
C ILE A 174 -13.67 -2.69 -24.14
N GLY A 175 -13.30 -2.97 -25.39
CA GLY A 175 -12.23 -2.25 -26.09
C GLY A 175 -10.84 -2.46 -25.49
N GLY A 176 -10.56 -3.65 -24.95
CA GLY A 176 -9.28 -4.01 -24.32
C GLY A 176 -9.17 -3.57 -22.86
N LYS A 177 -10.27 -3.09 -22.26
CA LYS A 177 -10.35 -2.76 -20.84
C LYS A 177 -11.31 -3.72 -20.16
N LEU A 178 -10.83 -4.34 -19.08
CA LEU A 178 -11.65 -5.17 -18.21
C LEU A 178 -12.45 -4.26 -17.27
N LEU A 179 -13.76 -4.45 -17.23
CA LEU A 179 -14.69 -3.63 -16.46
C LEU A 179 -15.59 -4.53 -15.62
N THR A 180 -16.01 -4.01 -14.47
CA THR A 180 -17.05 -4.63 -13.63
C THR A 180 -17.88 -3.55 -12.93
N LYS A 181 -18.98 -3.94 -12.28
CA LYS A 181 -19.81 -3.04 -11.48
C LYS A 181 -19.60 -3.27 -10.00
N VAL A 182 -19.15 -2.23 -9.29
CA VAL A 182 -19.01 -2.24 -7.83
C VAL A 182 -20.00 -1.22 -7.27
N ARG A 183 -21.06 -1.68 -6.60
CA ARG A 183 -22.13 -0.83 -6.04
C ARG A 183 -22.69 0.15 -7.09
N ASP A 184 -23.03 -0.38 -8.26
CA ASP A 184 -23.52 0.36 -9.44
C ASP A 184 -22.54 1.36 -10.07
N VAL A 185 -21.29 1.39 -9.60
CA VAL A 185 -20.21 2.20 -10.20
C VAL A 185 -19.37 1.31 -11.11
N VAL A 186 -19.24 1.71 -12.39
CA VAL A 186 -18.34 1.06 -13.34
C VAL A 186 -16.91 1.22 -12.85
N THR A 187 -16.25 0.09 -12.60
CA THR A 187 -14.92 0.00 -12.02
C THR A 187 -14.00 -0.72 -12.99
N GLU A 188 -12.85 -0.11 -13.28
CA GLU A 188 -11.83 -0.71 -14.15
C GLU A 188 -11.09 -1.81 -13.38
N VAL A 189 -11.06 -3.02 -13.95
CA VAL A 189 -10.41 -4.19 -13.37
C VAL A 189 -8.99 -4.28 -13.94
N VAL A 190 -8.01 -4.24 -13.04
CA VAL A 190 -6.60 -4.42 -13.37
C VAL A 190 -6.15 -5.75 -12.82
N ARG A 191 -5.75 -6.65 -13.70
CA ARG A 191 -5.19 -7.95 -13.35
C ARG A 191 -3.69 -7.84 -13.07
N LEU A 192 -3.27 -8.02 -11.81
CA LEU A 192 -1.88 -7.80 -11.40
C LEU A 192 -0.92 -8.75 -12.13
N ASP A 193 -1.35 -9.99 -12.35
CA ASP A 193 -0.63 -11.00 -13.11
C ASP A 193 -0.40 -10.59 -14.56
N THR A 194 -1.46 -10.15 -15.25
CA THR A 194 -1.36 -9.69 -16.65
C THR A 194 -0.52 -8.42 -16.75
N TYR A 195 -0.70 -7.48 -15.82
CA TYR A 195 0.01 -6.21 -15.81
C TYR A 195 1.53 -6.38 -15.60
N LEU A 196 1.93 -7.35 -14.78
CA LEU A 196 3.33 -7.64 -14.46
C LEU A 196 3.95 -8.75 -15.32
N GLY A 197 3.18 -9.41 -16.19
CA GLY A 197 3.65 -10.56 -16.96
C GLY A 197 3.96 -11.79 -16.09
N LEU A 198 3.24 -11.97 -14.98
CA LEU A 198 3.34 -13.12 -14.09
C LEU A 198 2.49 -14.29 -14.62
N PRO A 199 2.66 -15.51 -14.10
CA PRO A 199 1.77 -16.63 -14.41
C PRO A 199 0.30 -16.23 -14.21
N PRO A 200 -0.60 -16.60 -15.16
CA PRO A 200 -1.98 -16.16 -15.12
C PRO A 200 -2.69 -16.73 -13.89
N LEU A 201 -3.46 -15.87 -13.22
CA LEU A 201 -4.32 -16.28 -12.12
C LEU A 201 -5.55 -17.01 -12.68
N GLU A 202 -5.85 -18.15 -12.10
CA GLU A 202 -7.09 -18.88 -12.36
C GLU A 202 -8.12 -18.53 -11.27
N PRO A 203 -9.38 -18.29 -11.62
CA PRO A 203 -10.41 -18.01 -10.63
C PRO A 203 -10.68 -19.27 -9.80
N ILE A 204 -10.69 -19.13 -8.48
CA ILE A 204 -11.04 -20.21 -7.55
C ILE A 204 -12.56 -20.16 -7.37
N ASN A 205 -13.24 -21.26 -7.69
CA ASN A 205 -14.70 -21.37 -7.67
C ASN A 205 -15.41 -20.38 -8.62
N GLY A 206 -14.72 -19.96 -9.69
CA GLY A 206 -15.21 -18.92 -10.59
C GLY A 206 -15.07 -17.50 -10.03
N TYR A 207 -14.37 -17.31 -8.91
CA TYR A 207 -14.11 -15.99 -8.32
C TYR A 207 -12.62 -15.64 -8.34
N PHE A 208 -12.35 -14.37 -8.61
CA PHE A 208 -11.08 -13.72 -8.30
C PHE A 208 -11.18 -12.99 -6.96
N ARG A 209 -10.03 -12.83 -6.27
CA ARG A 209 -9.89 -11.89 -5.17
C ARG A 209 -9.54 -10.52 -5.75
N MET A 210 -10.30 -9.50 -5.38
CA MET A 210 -10.16 -8.15 -5.89
C MET A 210 -10.05 -7.15 -4.75
N VAL A 211 -9.03 -6.29 -4.81
CA VAL A 211 -8.87 -5.13 -3.95
C VAL A 211 -9.40 -3.90 -4.67
N VAL A 212 -10.50 -3.33 -4.16
CA VAL A 212 -11.04 -2.07 -4.67
C VAL A 212 -10.27 -0.92 -4.04
N ALA A 213 -9.67 -0.08 -4.88
CA ALA A 213 -8.81 1.01 -4.43
C ALA A 213 -8.97 2.26 -5.28
N ASN A 214 -8.61 3.40 -4.69
CA ASN A 214 -8.60 4.69 -5.36
C ASN A 214 -7.23 4.95 -6.02
N ALA A 215 -7.24 5.12 -7.33
CA ALA A 215 -6.11 5.57 -8.14
C ALA A 215 -6.40 6.99 -8.65
N GLY A 216 -6.01 8.00 -7.87
CA GLY A 216 -6.23 9.41 -8.16
C GLY A 216 -7.70 9.75 -8.02
N ASN A 217 -8.35 10.10 -9.13
CA ASN A 217 -9.79 10.39 -9.17
C ASN A 217 -10.62 9.21 -9.70
N ARG A 218 -10.01 8.03 -9.89
CA ARG A 218 -10.67 6.85 -10.46
C ARG A 218 -10.67 5.73 -9.41
N LYS A 219 -11.77 4.97 -9.39
CA LYS A 219 -11.87 3.71 -8.65
C LYS A 219 -11.43 2.57 -9.56
N ILE A 220 -10.59 1.69 -9.02
CA ILE A 220 -10.13 0.49 -9.71
C ILE A 220 -10.31 -0.74 -8.84
N GLY A 221 -10.41 -1.90 -9.49
CA GLY A 221 -10.38 -3.21 -8.88
C GLY A 221 -9.09 -3.93 -9.26
N LEU A 222 -8.16 -4.08 -8.31
CA LEU A 222 -6.93 -4.83 -8.52
C LEU A 222 -7.17 -6.30 -8.21
N VAL A 223 -7.12 -7.17 -9.23
CA VAL A 223 -7.18 -8.62 -9.06
C VAL A 223 -5.82 -9.15 -8.62
N VAL A 224 -5.83 -9.87 -7.50
CA VAL A 224 -4.65 -10.46 -6.85
C VAL A 224 -4.90 -11.94 -6.52
N GLU A 225 -3.85 -12.71 -6.30
CA GLU A 225 -3.99 -14.12 -5.91
C GLU A 225 -4.42 -14.25 -4.44
N GLU A 226 -3.78 -13.49 -3.57
CA GLU A 226 -4.02 -13.54 -2.14
C GLU A 226 -3.84 -12.18 -1.48
N VAL A 227 -4.64 -11.93 -0.45
CA VAL A 227 -4.44 -10.81 0.49
C VAL A 227 -3.85 -11.42 1.75
N LEU A 228 -2.62 -11.02 2.07
CA LEU A 228 -1.86 -11.59 3.18
C LEU A 228 -2.18 -10.91 4.51
N GLY A 229 -2.66 -9.67 4.49
CA GLY A 229 -3.02 -8.89 5.67
C GLY A 229 -2.58 -7.44 5.58
N LYS A 230 -2.58 -6.72 6.71
CA LYS A 230 -2.08 -5.35 6.83
C LYS A 230 -1.00 -5.26 7.91
N ASP A 231 0.02 -4.45 7.68
CA ASP A 231 1.04 -4.15 8.69
C ASP A 231 1.68 -2.80 8.39
N GLU A 232 2.44 -2.29 9.35
CA GLU A 232 3.25 -1.09 9.18
C GLU A 232 4.56 -1.43 8.48
N ILE A 233 4.89 -0.64 7.45
CA ILE A 233 6.11 -0.84 6.66
C ILE A 233 7.04 0.35 6.78
N VAL A 234 8.33 0.05 6.86
CA VAL A 234 9.38 1.05 6.65
C VAL A 234 9.73 1.09 5.18
N ILE A 235 9.55 2.25 4.57
CA ILE A 235 9.79 2.44 3.14
C ILE A 235 11.27 2.73 2.89
N LYS A 236 11.88 1.94 2.00
CA LYS A 236 13.24 2.12 1.50
C LYS A 236 13.23 2.43 0.01
N ASN A 237 14.20 3.22 -0.43
CA ASN A 237 14.39 3.53 -1.85
C ASN A 237 15.03 2.33 -2.57
N LEU A 238 14.61 2.04 -3.80
CA LEU A 238 15.15 0.98 -4.66
C LEU A 238 16.57 1.28 -5.20
N GLY A 239 17.18 2.39 -4.78
CA GLY A 239 18.56 2.75 -5.14
C GLY A 239 18.69 3.27 -6.58
N GLU A 240 19.91 3.61 -6.98
CA GLU A 240 20.14 4.31 -8.25
C GLU A 240 19.91 3.44 -9.49
N TYR A 241 20.17 2.14 -9.37
CA TYR A 241 20.07 1.19 -10.48
C TYR A 241 18.63 0.92 -10.93
N LEU A 242 17.64 1.11 -10.05
CA LEU A 242 16.22 0.83 -10.31
C LEU A 242 15.38 2.10 -10.57
N ARG A 243 16.01 3.27 -10.75
CA ARG A 243 15.32 4.54 -11.05
C ARG A 243 14.39 4.50 -12.27
N ARG A 244 14.62 3.57 -13.21
CA ARG A 244 13.81 3.41 -14.43
C ARG A 244 12.50 2.64 -14.19
N VAL A 245 12.38 1.90 -13.08
CA VAL A 245 11.20 1.10 -12.77
C VAL A 245 10.15 1.99 -12.10
N LYS A 246 9.28 2.59 -12.92
CA LYS A 246 8.32 3.62 -12.46
C LYS A 246 7.14 3.08 -11.67
N LEU A 247 6.86 1.78 -11.76
CA LEU A 247 5.72 1.15 -11.10
C LEU A 247 5.90 1.01 -9.59
N PHE A 248 7.15 0.78 -9.16
CA PHE A 248 7.47 0.54 -7.77
C PHE A 248 8.17 1.77 -7.18
N PRO A 249 7.46 2.65 -6.45
CA PRO A 249 8.09 3.84 -5.89
C PRO A 249 9.08 3.54 -4.77
N GLY A 250 9.05 2.33 -4.19
CA GLY A 250 9.96 1.89 -3.13
C GLY A 250 9.82 0.40 -2.83
N THR A 251 10.54 -0.04 -1.80
CA THR A 251 10.52 -1.41 -1.27
C THR A 251 10.48 -1.38 0.25
N THR A 252 10.01 -2.47 0.85
CA THR A 252 10.25 -2.77 2.26
C THR A 252 10.89 -4.14 2.40
N ILE A 253 11.28 -4.51 3.62
CA ILE A 253 11.89 -5.81 3.94
C ILE A 253 10.98 -6.50 4.94
N ALA A 254 10.54 -7.71 4.62
CA ALA A 254 9.72 -8.51 5.53
C ALA A 254 10.57 -9.10 6.69
N PRO A 255 9.95 -9.64 7.75
CA PRO A 255 10.67 -10.22 8.89
C PRO A 255 11.64 -11.36 8.51
N ASP A 256 11.34 -12.10 7.45
CA ASP A 256 12.17 -13.18 6.91
C ASP A 256 13.33 -12.68 6.01
N GLY A 257 13.46 -11.36 5.83
CA GLY A 257 14.48 -10.73 5.00
C GLY A 257 14.11 -10.63 3.52
N SER A 258 12.95 -11.14 3.10
CA SER A 258 12.47 -11.01 1.72
C SER A 258 12.12 -9.55 1.37
N LEU A 259 12.25 -9.20 0.08
CA LEU A 259 11.89 -7.87 -0.41
C LEU A 259 10.41 -7.84 -0.81
N ILE A 260 9.71 -6.81 -0.36
CA ILE A 260 8.32 -6.54 -0.73
C ILE A 260 8.26 -5.23 -1.50
N LEU A 261 7.78 -5.29 -2.75
CA LEU A 261 7.70 -4.14 -3.64
C LEU A 261 6.42 -3.34 -3.38
N LEU A 262 6.56 -2.02 -3.27
CA LEU A 262 5.42 -1.12 -3.12
C LEU A 262 4.81 -0.83 -4.49
N ILE A 263 3.50 -0.90 -4.65
CA ILE A 263 2.81 -0.63 -5.93
C ILE A 263 2.24 0.80 -5.96
N ASP A 264 2.51 1.56 -7.03
CA ASP A 264 1.81 2.81 -7.35
C ASP A 264 0.62 2.56 -8.29
N LEU A 265 -0.58 2.47 -7.72
CA LEU A 265 -1.82 2.23 -8.47
C LEU A 265 -2.11 3.31 -9.52
N ASN A 266 -1.67 4.55 -9.30
CA ASN A 266 -1.90 5.63 -10.29
C ASN A 266 -1.15 5.37 -11.59
N ARG A 267 0.00 4.71 -11.51
CA ARG A 267 0.82 4.36 -12.68
C ARG A 267 0.21 3.21 -13.48
N MET A 268 -0.55 2.33 -12.83
CA MET A 268 -1.23 1.23 -13.49
C MET A 268 -2.39 1.68 -14.37
N VAL A 269 -3.00 2.82 -14.03
CA VAL A 269 -4.26 3.29 -14.65
C VAL A 269 -4.06 4.50 -15.56
N ALA A 270 -2.87 5.12 -15.53
CA ALA A 270 -2.55 6.27 -16.37
C ALA A 270 -2.53 5.86 -17.85
N THR A 271 -3.58 6.23 -18.60
CA THR A 271 -3.77 5.90 -20.03
C THR A 271 -3.08 6.89 -20.99
N GLU A 272 -2.14 7.71 -20.52
CA GLU A 272 -1.46 8.70 -21.36
C GLU A 272 0.05 8.43 -21.42
N PRO A 273 0.68 8.43 -22.62
CA PRO A 273 2.12 8.53 -22.78
C PRO A 273 2.54 9.99 -22.49
N SER A 274 2.42 10.43 -21.24
CA SER A 274 2.86 11.77 -20.87
C SER A 274 4.36 11.78 -20.59
N GLU A 275 5.04 12.46 -21.49
CA GLU A 275 6.44 12.85 -21.54
C GLU A 275 7.05 13.27 -20.19
N HIS A 276 8.32 12.89 -20.03
CA HIS A 276 9.37 13.71 -19.41
C HIS A 276 9.00 14.67 -18.26
N ARG A 277 8.60 14.12 -17.10
CA ARG A 277 8.95 14.77 -15.83
C ARG A 277 9.84 13.85 -15.00
N PRO A 278 11.11 14.23 -14.75
CA PRO A 278 11.96 13.50 -13.82
C PRO A 278 11.45 13.81 -12.41
N ILE A 279 10.55 12.95 -11.91
CA ILE A 279 10.26 12.92 -10.48
C ILE A 279 11.41 12.16 -9.85
N GLN A 280 12.21 12.87 -9.06
CA GLN A 280 13.28 12.28 -8.26
C GLN A 280 12.71 11.11 -7.43
N ALA A 281 13.28 9.92 -7.62
CA ALA A 281 12.83 8.64 -7.08
C ALA A 281 12.77 8.58 -5.53
N SER A 282 13.25 9.61 -4.84
CA SER A 282 13.19 9.73 -3.38
C SER A 282 11.89 10.40 -2.89
N ALA A 283 11.19 11.18 -3.71
CA ALA A 283 10.00 11.93 -3.28
C ALA A 283 8.68 11.24 -3.65
N SER A 284 8.68 10.23 -4.51
CA SER A 284 7.46 9.55 -4.99
C SER A 284 6.84 8.64 -3.94
N ALA A 285 7.61 7.74 -3.31
CA ALA A 285 7.07 6.85 -2.28
C ALA A 285 6.60 7.65 -1.05
N ALA A 286 7.40 8.61 -0.60
CA ALA A 286 7.04 9.51 0.48
C ALA A 286 5.73 10.27 0.20
N ARG A 287 5.47 10.69 -1.04
CA ARG A 287 4.22 11.38 -1.42
C ARG A 287 3.00 10.48 -1.57
N ILE A 288 3.17 9.18 -1.78
CA ILE A 288 2.06 8.23 -1.91
C ILE A 288 1.71 7.66 -0.53
N PHE A 289 2.71 7.52 0.34
CA PHE A 289 2.61 6.87 1.64
C PHE A 289 2.75 7.85 2.83
N ALA A 290 2.86 9.16 2.62
CA ALA A 290 2.86 10.13 3.73
C ALA A 290 1.45 10.29 4.33
N PRO A 291 1.33 10.54 5.65
CA PRO A 291 0.09 10.94 6.28
C PRO A 291 -0.48 12.21 5.60
N GLY A 292 -1.73 12.16 5.13
CA GLY A 292 -2.38 13.31 4.47
C GLY A 292 -2.03 13.53 2.99
N SER A 293 -1.26 12.63 2.37
CA SER A 293 -1.18 12.53 0.90
C SER A 293 -2.60 12.44 0.34
N MET A 294 -2.95 13.22 -0.70
CA MET A 294 -4.31 13.27 -1.25
C MET A 294 -4.78 11.92 -1.83
N ALA A 295 -5.21 11.02 -0.96
CA ALA A 295 -6.22 10.03 -1.20
C ALA A 295 -7.37 10.42 -0.28
N ILE A 296 -8.41 11.02 -0.84
CA ILE A 296 -9.68 11.21 -0.14
C ILE A 296 -10.30 9.81 -0.03
N ALA A 297 -9.80 8.97 0.89
CA ALA A 297 -10.52 7.79 1.33
C ALA A 297 -11.61 8.26 2.28
N ARG A 298 -12.81 8.50 1.73
CA ARG A 298 -14.03 8.54 2.53
C ARG A 298 -14.36 7.11 2.94
N GLY A 299 -13.84 6.70 4.08
CA GLY A 299 -14.20 5.44 4.70
C GLY A 299 -13.01 4.79 5.39
N SER A 300 -13.09 4.64 6.70
CA SER A 300 -12.36 3.60 7.41
C SER A 300 -12.79 2.25 6.83
N ILE A 301 -11.84 1.45 6.34
CA ILE A 301 -12.09 0.06 5.97
C ILE A 301 -12.73 -0.64 7.17
N PRO A 302 -13.97 -1.16 7.07
CA PRO A 302 -14.55 -1.93 8.17
C PRO A 302 -13.66 -3.14 8.43
N SER A 303 -13.22 -3.34 9.68
CA SER A 303 -12.44 -4.53 10.10
C SER A 303 -13.09 -5.84 9.59
N GLU A 304 -14.42 -5.84 9.54
CA GLU A 304 -15.28 -6.92 9.05
C GLU A 304 -15.02 -7.37 7.60
N ALA A 305 -14.46 -6.53 6.72
CA ALA A 305 -14.17 -6.92 5.34
C ALA A 305 -12.87 -7.75 5.21
N ILE A 306 -11.94 -7.57 6.14
CA ILE A 306 -10.66 -8.29 6.21
C ILE A 306 -10.83 -9.59 7.02
N ASP A 307 -11.60 -9.54 8.11
CA ASP A 307 -11.90 -10.72 8.94
C ASP A 307 -12.60 -11.84 8.15
N ARG A 308 -13.28 -11.52 7.05
CA ARG A 308 -13.92 -12.51 6.15
C ARG A 308 -12.94 -13.34 5.33
N VAL A 309 -11.70 -12.89 5.13
CA VAL A 309 -10.67 -13.63 4.36
C VAL A 309 -9.92 -14.63 5.25
N GLU A 310 -9.75 -14.32 6.54
CA GLU A 310 -9.12 -15.23 7.53
C GLU A 310 -10.01 -16.43 7.92
N GLN A 311 -11.30 -16.43 7.58
CA GLN A 311 -12.24 -17.51 7.92
C GLN A 311 -12.44 -18.57 6.82
N GLU A 312 -11.69 -18.55 5.72
CA GLU A 312 -11.83 -19.57 4.67
C GLU A 312 -11.27 -20.92 5.12
N ARG A 313 -12.18 -21.85 5.44
CA ARG A 313 -11.79 -23.21 5.83
C ARG A 313 -11.31 -24.00 4.62
N VAL A 314 -10.02 -24.30 4.64
CA VAL A 314 -9.32 -25.16 3.68
C VAL A 314 -9.63 -26.64 3.93
N ILE A 315 -10.06 -27.36 2.90
CA ILE A 315 -10.29 -28.80 2.89
C ILE A 315 -9.36 -29.45 1.85
N VAL A 316 -8.62 -30.49 2.24
CA VAL A 316 -7.81 -31.28 1.29
C VAL A 316 -8.63 -32.49 0.84
N VAL A 317 -8.76 -32.72 -0.46
CA VAL A 317 -9.47 -33.88 -1.03
C VAL A 317 -8.49 -34.78 -1.78
N ALA A 318 -8.28 -35.98 -1.25
CA ALA A 318 -7.41 -37.01 -1.80
C ALA A 318 -8.21 -38.15 -2.42
N ASP A 319 -8.06 -38.35 -3.73
CA ASP A 319 -8.76 -39.40 -4.47
C ASP A 319 -7.95 -39.67 -5.74
N ASP A 320 -7.77 -40.93 -6.14
CA ASP A 320 -6.98 -41.27 -7.34
C ASP A 320 -7.75 -41.02 -8.65
N SER A 321 -9.08 -41.07 -8.59
CA SER A 321 -9.96 -40.78 -9.71
C SER A 321 -10.11 -39.27 -9.92
N ILE A 322 -9.57 -38.77 -11.03
CA ILE A 322 -9.66 -37.35 -11.42
C ILE A 322 -11.13 -36.87 -11.43
N SER A 323 -12.04 -37.70 -11.95
CA SER A 323 -13.46 -37.36 -12.06
C SER A 323 -14.12 -37.22 -10.69
N VAL A 324 -13.87 -38.16 -9.77
CA VAL A 324 -14.42 -38.12 -8.41
C VAL A 324 -13.80 -36.97 -7.62
N ARG A 325 -12.48 -36.83 -7.69
CA ARG A 325 -11.73 -35.74 -7.05
C ARG A 325 -12.28 -34.37 -7.40
N LYS A 326 -12.46 -34.09 -8.70
CA LYS A 326 -13.04 -32.83 -9.19
C LYS A 326 -14.51 -32.67 -8.81
N PHE A 327 -15.28 -33.76 -8.82
CA PHE A 327 -16.70 -33.72 -8.49
C PHE A 327 -16.93 -33.37 -7.01
N VAL A 328 -16.22 -34.05 -6.10
CA VAL A 328 -16.24 -33.76 -4.65
C VAL A 328 -15.70 -32.36 -4.37
N GLY A 329 -14.60 -31.97 -5.03
CA GLY A 329 -14.05 -30.62 -4.93
C GLY A 329 -15.10 -29.56 -5.27
N ARG A 330 -15.77 -29.68 -6.42
CA ARG A 330 -16.83 -28.74 -6.84
C ARG A 330 -17.99 -28.63 -5.85
N MET A 331 -18.41 -29.74 -5.23
CA MET A 331 -19.46 -29.72 -4.21
C MET A 331 -19.05 -28.86 -3.00
N LEU A 332 -17.83 -29.05 -2.51
CA LEU A 332 -17.30 -28.31 -1.36
C LEU A 332 -17.07 -26.83 -1.70
N GLU A 333 -16.49 -26.58 -2.86
CA GLU A 333 -16.25 -25.25 -3.43
C GLU A 333 -17.54 -24.43 -3.57
N LYS A 334 -18.60 -25.05 -4.12
CA LYS A 334 -19.94 -24.46 -4.25
C LYS A 334 -20.54 -24.06 -2.89
N ASN A 335 -20.15 -24.73 -1.81
CA ASN A 335 -20.62 -24.48 -0.45
C ASN A 335 -19.65 -23.60 0.36
N GLY A 336 -18.72 -22.91 -0.29
CA GLY A 336 -17.92 -21.85 0.31
C GLY A 336 -16.60 -22.27 0.95
N TYR A 337 -16.22 -23.55 0.82
CA TYR A 337 -14.92 -24.05 1.29
C TYR A 337 -13.82 -23.80 0.25
N ARG A 338 -12.59 -23.56 0.73
CA ARG A 338 -11.39 -23.60 -0.13
C ARG A 338 -10.95 -25.05 -0.23
N VAL A 339 -10.67 -25.54 -1.43
CA VAL A 339 -10.33 -26.96 -1.65
C VAL A 339 -8.97 -27.10 -2.31
N GLU A 340 -8.14 -27.99 -1.75
CA GLU A 340 -6.87 -28.41 -2.33
C GLU A 340 -6.99 -29.88 -2.76
N LEU A 341 -6.74 -30.17 -4.04
CA LEU A 341 -6.93 -31.50 -4.62
C LEU A 341 -5.62 -32.29 -4.67
N ALA A 342 -5.63 -33.51 -4.13
CA ALA A 342 -4.51 -34.44 -4.13
C ALA A 342 -4.84 -35.71 -4.91
N ALA A 343 -3.93 -36.14 -5.78
CA ALA A 343 -4.07 -37.36 -6.56
C ALA A 343 -3.85 -38.65 -5.74
N ASP A 344 -3.28 -38.54 -4.55
CA ASP A 344 -3.10 -39.64 -3.60
C ASP A 344 -2.74 -39.13 -2.20
N GLY A 345 -2.51 -40.06 -1.27
CA GLY A 345 -2.16 -39.75 0.12
C GLY A 345 -0.83 -39.03 0.29
N LEU A 346 0.17 -39.27 -0.58
CA LEU A 346 1.47 -38.62 -0.45
C LEU A 346 1.37 -37.13 -0.76
N GLN A 347 0.71 -36.80 -1.88
CA GLN A 347 0.44 -35.41 -2.24
C GLN A 347 -0.46 -34.72 -1.19
N ALA A 348 -1.44 -35.44 -0.64
CA ALA A 348 -2.29 -34.91 0.43
C ALA A 348 -1.48 -34.57 1.68
N ALA A 349 -0.60 -35.47 2.13
CA ALA A 349 0.26 -35.23 3.29
C ALA A 349 1.19 -34.02 3.08
N GLU A 350 1.73 -33.85 1.87
CA GLU A 350 2.56 -32.70 1.51
C GLU A 350 1.77 -31.39 1.58
N LEU A 351 0.58 -31.34 0.96
CA LEU A 351 -0.31 -30.16 0.98
C LEU A 351 -0.70 -29.78 2.41
N VAL A 352 -1.07 -30.76 3.24
CA VAL A 352 -1.45 -30.52 4.65
C VAL A 352 -0.26 -29.99 5.45
N THR A 353 0.95 -30.47 5.19
CA THR A 353 2.16 -30.04 5.92
C THR A 353 2.62 -28.65 5.51
N GLN A 354 2.54 -28.32 4.21
CA GLN A 354 2.99 -27.04 3.67
C GLN A 354 1.99 -25.90 3.91
N HIS A 355 0.69 -26.16 3.73
CA HIS A 355 -0.32 -25.11 3.70
C HIS A 355 -1.29 -25.16 4.89
N GLY A 356 -1.31 -26.26 5.66
CA GLY A 356 -2.32 -26.50 6.69
C GLY A 356 -3.71 -26.78 6.10
N CYS A 357 -4.60 -27.38 6.89
CA CYS A 357 -6.01 -27.50 6.52
C CYS A 357 -6.91 -27.73 7.75
N HIS A 358 -8.22 -27.64 7.53
CA HIS A 358 -9.25 -27.82 8.55
C HIS A 358 -9.88 -29.21 8.50
N LEU A 359 -9.88 -29.86 7.33
CA LEU A 359 -10.43 -31.19 7.12
C LEU A 359 -9.67 -31.88 5.98
N VAL A 360 -9.40 -33.17 6.13
CA VAL A 360 -8.95 -34.03 5.03
C VAL A 360 -10.08 -34.97 4.64
N ILE A 361 -10.38 -35.06 3.35
CA ILE A 361 -11.30 -36.03 2.76
C ILE A 361 -10.45 -36.97 1.92
N THR A 362 -10.50 -38.27 2.18
CA THR A 362 -9.60 -39.23 1.51
C THR A 362 -10.34 -40.48 1.06
N ASP A 363 -10.00 -41.00 -0.12
CA ASP A 363 -10.26 -42.40 -0.44
C ASP A 363 -9.31 -43.31 0.36
N LEU A 364 -9.70 -44.57 0.54
CA LEU A 364 -8.86 -45.59 1.15
C LEU A 364 -7.88 -46.20 0.16
N GLU A 365 -8.27 -46.35 -1.10
CA GLU A 365 -7.44 -46.98 -2.12
C GLU A 365 -6.92 -45.94 -3.09
N MET A 366 -5.64 -45.62 -2.95
CA MET A 366 -4.94 -44.66 -3.80
C MET A 366 -3.53 -45.18 -4.08
N PRO A 367 -2.91 -44.83 -5.22
CA PRO A 367 -1.53 -45.19 -5.51
C PRO A 367 -0.56 -44.46 -4.56
N ARG A 368 0.67 -44.98 -4.42
CA ARG A 368 1.77 -44.43 -3.57
C ARG A 368 1.50 -44.43 -2.06
N MET A 369 0.34 -43.97 -1.61
CA MET A 369 -0.06 -43.94 -0.21
C MET A 369 -1.58 -44.04 -0.10
N THR A 370 -2.02 -45.05 0.64
CA THR A 370 -3.44 -45.32 0.93
C THR A 370 -4.01 -44.33 1.94
N GLY A 371 -5.34 -44.22 2.01
CA GLY A 371 -6.00 -43.39 3.03
C GLY A 371 -5.69 -43.83 4.46
N TYR A 372 -5.44 -45.12 4.68
CA TYR A 372 -5.02 -45.65 5.98
C TYR A 372 -3.62 -45.12 6.38
N GLU A 373 -2.66 -45.20 5.46
CA GLU A 373 -1.30 -44.71 5.69
C GLU A 373 -1.27 -43.20 5.89
N LEU A 374 -2.08 -42.46 5.11
CA LEU A 374 -2.25 -41.01 5.28
C LEU A 374 -2.73 -40.67 6.70
N MET A 375 -3.76 -41.35 7.21
CA MET A 375 -4.26 -41.12 8.57
C MET A 375 -3.16 -41.36 9.61
N VAL A 376 -2.42 -42.47 9.52
CA VAL A 376 -1.32 -42.78 10.45
C VAL A 376 -0.25 -41.70 10.39
N GLN A 377 0.17 -41.27 9.20
CA GLN A 377 1.20 -40.24 9.03
C GLN A 377 0.76 -38.88 9.61
N LEU A 378 -0.48 -38.46 9.38
CA LEU A 378 -1.01 -37.22 9.95
C LEU A 378 -1.05 -37.27 11.48
N ARG A 379 -1.22 -38.45 12.10
CA ARG A 379 -1.20 -38.59 13.56
C ARG A 379 0.20 -38.54 14.17
N GLN A 380 1.25 -38.82 13.39
CA GLN A 380 2.64 -38.78 13.87
C GLN A 380 3.15 -37.35 14.10
N SER A 381 2.57 -36.34 13.43
CA SER A 381 3.05 -34.96 13.50
C SER A 381 2.20 -34.10 14.46
N PRO A 382 2.81 -33.35 15.40
CA PRO A 382 2.07 -32.51 16.35
C PRO A 382 1.17 -31.44 15.70
N SER A 383 1.57 -30.92 14.54
CA SER A 383 0.86 -29.89 13.77
C SER A 383 -0.38 -30.41 13.04
N THR A 384 -0.43 -31.71 12.71
CA THR A 384 -1.50 -32.29 11.87
C THR A 384 -2.34 -33.34 12.59
N ARG A 385 -1.89 -33.85 13.75
CA ARG A 385 -2.58 -34.91 14.51
C ARG A 385 -4.01 -34.59 14.94
N ARG A 386 -4.38 -33.32 15.02
CA ARG A 386 -5.72 -32.85 15.42
C ARG A 386 -6.68 -32.66 14.24
N ILE A 387 -6.18 -32.72 13.01
CA ILE A 387 -7.01 -32.50 11.83
C ILE A 387 -7.97 -33.69 11.67
N PRO A 388 -9.30 -33.44 11.58
CA PRO A 388 -10.26 -34.50 11.30
C PRO A 388 -10.03 -35.07 9.89
N VAL A 389 -10.21 -36.39 9.75
CA VAL A 389 -10.13 -37.07 8.46
C VAL A 389 -11.46 -37.75 8.19
N MET A 390 -12.11 -37.39 7.09
CA MET A 390 -13.31 -38.05 6.59
C MET A 390 -12.93 -39.01 5.46
N VAL A 391 -13.39 -40.24 5.55
CA VAL A 391 -13.16 -41.26 4.52
C VAL A 391 -14.32 -41.24 3.52
N VAL A 392 -14.00 -41.17 2.23
CA VAL A 392 -14.96 -41.28 1.13
C VAL A 392 -14.49 -42.37 0.18
N THR A 393 -15.15 -43.53 0.19
CA THR A 393 -14.67 -44.70 -0.56
C THR A 393 -15.78 -45.44 -1.31
N SER A 394 -15.43 -46.18 -2.36
CA SER A 394 -16.33 -47.11 -3.05
C SER A 394 -16.58 -48.40 -2.25
N ARG A 395 -15.76 -48.67 -1.23
CA ARG A 395 -15.87 -49.87 -0.38
C ARG A 395 -16.90 -49.69 0.72
N ALA A 396 -18.15 -50.11 0.45
CA ALA A 396 -19.28 -49.97 1.38
C ALA A 396 -19.38 -51.02 2.51
N GLY A 397 -18.35 -51.84 2.72
CA GLY A 397 -18.39 -52.94 3.71
C GLY A 397 -18.20 -52.48 5.16
N ALA A 398 -18.99 -53.02 6.09
CA ALA A 398 -18.90 -52.74 7.53
C ALA A 398 -17.47 -52.91 8.09
N LYS A 399 -16.73 -53.93 7.61
CA LYS A 399 -15.33 -54.17 7.96
C LYS A 399 -14.40 -52.98 7.63
N HIS A 400 -14.62 -52.30 6.51
CA HIS A 400 -13.80 -51.15 6.10
C HIS A 400 -14.13 -49.91 6.91
N ARG A 401 -15.42 -49.71 7.23
CA ARG A 401 -15.88 -48.65 8.13
C ARG A 401 -15.30 -48.82 9.53
N ASP A 402 -15.48 -50.00 10.14
CA ASP A 402 -15.01 -50.26 11.50
C ASP A 402 -13.49 -50.09 11.61
N ARG A 403 -12.75 -50.54 10.60
CA ARG A 403 -11.30 -50.31 10.52
C ARG A 403 -10.96 -48.83 10.39
N ALA A 404 -11.60 -48.09 9.48
CA ALA A 404 -11.34 -46.66 9.30
C ALA A 404 -11.60 -45.86 10.58
N MET A 405 -12.70 -46.14 11.28
CA MET A 405 -13.02 -45.47 12.56
C MET A 405 -11.99 -45.82 13.64
N LYS A 406 -11.52 -47.07 13.70
CA LYS A 406 -10.46 -47.50 14.65
C LYS A 406 -9.12 -46.79 14.40
N GLU A 407 -8.79 -46.53 13.14
CA GLU A 407 -7.58 -45.80 12.73
C GLU A 407 -7.72 -44.27 12.87
N GLY A 408 -8.87 -43.80 13.37
CA GLY A 408 -9.08 -42.39 13.73
C GLY A 408 -9.73 -41.53 12.66
N ALA A 409 -10.49 -42.14 11.73
CA ALA A 409 -11.41 -41.39 10.87
C ALA A 409 -12.53 -40.76 11.71
N ALA A 410 -12.85 -39.50 11.41
CA ALA A 410 -13.89 -38.73 12.08
C ALA A 410 -15.28 -38.93 11.45
N ALA A 411 -15.33 -39.25 10.16
CA ALA A 411 -16.55 -39.62 9.44
C ALA A 411 -16.24 -40.59 8.28
N PHE A 412 -17.28 -41.26 7.78
CA PHE A 412 -17.18 -42.24 6.71
C PHE A 412 -18.40 -42.13 5.78
N LEU A 413 -18.16 -41.96 4.48
CA LEU A 413 -19.16 -41.91 3.42
C LEU A 413 -18.82 -42.91 2.31
N THR A 414 -19.86 -43.42 1.66
CA THR A 414 -19.73 -44.34 0.52
C THR A 414 -20.02 -43.61 -0.78
N LYS A 415 -19.20 -43.84 -1.82
CA LYS A 415 -19.45 -43.34 -3.18
C LYS A 415 -20.64 -44.10 -3.81
N PRO A 416 -21.51 -43.45 -4.61
CA PRO A 416 -21.46 -42.05 -5.02
C PRO A 416 -21.91 -41.12 -3.89
N VAL A 417 -21.17 -40.01 -3.72
CA VAL A 417 -21.43 -39.03 -2.67
C VAL A 417 -22.55 -38.08 -3.11
N GLN A 418 -23.54 -37.88 -2.25
CA GLN A 418 -24.58 -36.86 -2.41
C GLN A 418 -24.14 -35.54 -1.76
N GLU A 419 -24.42 -34.41 -2.41
CA GLU A 419 -24.00 -33.08 -1.97
C GLU A 419 -24.47 -32.78 -0.54
N ASP A 420 -25.78 -32.93 -0.26
CA ASP A 420 -26.36 -32.64 1.06
C ASP A 420 -25.72 -33.47 2.18
N GLN A 421 -25.43 -34.74 1.91
CA GLN A 421 -24.81 -35.64 2.90
C GLN A 421 -23.34 -35.27 3.15
N LEU A 422 -22.61 -34.89 2.10
CA LEU A 422 -21.21 -34.45 2.19
C LEU A 422 -21.11 -33.18 3.02
N ILE A 423 -21.92 -32.17 2.69
CA ILE A 423 -21.87 -30.86 3.36
C ILE A 423 -22.29 -30.99 4.81
N ALA A 424 -23.36 -31.74 5.13
CA ALA A 424 -23.75 -31.98 6.51
C ALA A 424 -22.64 -32.64 7.34
N ALA A 425 -21.90 -33.60 6.75
CA ALA A 425 -20.76 -34.23 7.42
C ALA A 425 -19.59 -33.24 7.63
N VAL A 426 -19.30 -32.39 6.64
CA VAL A 426 -18.27 -31.35 6.75
C VAL A 426 -18.64 -30.35 7.84
N GLU A 427 -19.86 -29.82 7.84
CA GLU A 427 -20.36 -28.88 8.84
C GLU A 427 -20.31 -29.45 10.26
N GLN A 428 -20.59 -30.74 10.44
CA GLN A 428 -20.46 -31.40 11.74
C GLN A 428 -19.00 -31.49 12.21
N LEU A 429 -18.06 -31.71 11.30
CA LEU A 429 -16.65 -31.93 11.65
C LEU A 429 -15.88 -30.64 11.92
N ILE A 430 -16.18 -29.59 11.17
CA ILE A 430 -15.44 -28.33 11.29
C ILE A 430 -16.29 -27.16 11.82
N GLY A 431 -17.64 -27.21 11.77
CA GLY A 431 -18.59 -26.15 12.17
C GLY A 431 -19.27 -25.43 10.98
N THR A 432 -20.21 -24.52 11.23
CA THR A 432 -21.13 -23.96 10.20
C THR A 432 -20.81 -22.59 9.61
N GLU A 433 -19.69 -21.93 9.91
CA GLU A 433 -19.47 -20.56 9.38
C GLU A 433 -18.99 -20.54 7.92
N ALA A 434 -19.93 -20.74 7.00
CA ALA A 434 -20.00 -20.00 5.76
C ALA A 434 -21.25 -19.09 5.86
N PRO A 435 -21.12 -17.75 5.84
CA PRO A 435 -22.30 -16.90 5.94
C PRO A 435 -23.17 -17.08 4.69
N ARG A 436 -24.41 -17.54 4.89
CA ARG A 436 -25.45 -17.50 3.86
C ARG A 436 -25.58 -16.06 3.36
N PRO A 437 -25.68 -15.82 2.04
CA PRO A 437 -26.07 -14.51 1.54
C PRO A 437 -27.46 -14.19 2.09
N VAL A 438 -27.55 -13.09 2.84
CA VAL A 438 -28.82 -12.53 3.30
C VAL A 438 -29.61 -12.15 2.04
N ALA A 439 -30.79 -12.74 1.87
CA ALA A 439 -31.70 -12.40 0.79
C ALA A 439 -32.06 -10.90 0.86
N PRO A 440 -32.28 -10.22 -0.27
CA PRO A 440 -32.65 -8.82 -0.27
C PRO A 440 -34.00 -8.67 0.45
N VAL A 441 -33.99 -7.89 1.54
CA VAL A 441 -35.22 -7.39 2.15
C VAL A 441 -35.75 -6.31 1.23
N GLY A 442 -36.98 -6.51 0.73
CA GLY A 442 -37.67 -5.61 -0.18
C GLY A 442 -38.15 -4.31 0.46
#